data_AF-A0A508TD31-F1
#
_entry.id   AF-A0A508TD31-F1
#
_cell.length_a   1.000
_cell.length_b   1.000
_cell.length_c   1.000
_cell.angle_alpha   90.00
_cell.angle_beta   90.00
_cell.angle_gamma   90.00
#
_symmetry.space_group_name_H-M   'P 1'
#
loop_
_entity.id
_entity.type
_entity.pdbx_description
1 polymer ?
#
loop_
_entity_poly.entity_id
_entity_poly.type
_entity_poly.pdbx_seq_one_letter_code
_entity_poly.pdbx_strand_id
1 'polypeptide(L)'
;MDAHLGLAELGSRLNHLDAGAVLRISEQDYERLFGINEVAAERVAQFAEMHHCVSVSGANAVYFRKWSATQPELVQGDDAAFR
;
A
#
# COMPACT_ATOMS: atom_id res chain seq x y z
N MET A 1 -6.06 -19.61 18.33
CA MET A 1 -4.78 -18.87 18.29
C MET A 1 -5.01 -17.65 17.44
N ASP A 2 -5.29 -16.50 18.06
CA ASP A 2 -5.37 -15.22 17.35
C ASP A 2 -3.97 -14.85 16.88
N ALA A 3 -3.65 -15.23 15.64
CA ALA A 3 -2.41 -14.85 14.98
C ALA A 3 -2.46 -13.34 14.78
N HIS A 4 -1.89 -12.61 15.73
CA HIS A 4 -1.75 -11.17 15.67
C HIS A 4 -1.00 -10.79 14.40
N LEU A 5 -1.55 -9.86 13.61
CA LEU A 5 -0.92 -9.36 12.40
C LEU A 5 0.37 -8.61 12.77
N GLY A 6 1.52 -9.18 12.43
CA GLY A 6 2.83 -8.52 12.61
C GLY A 6 3.22 -7.65 11.41
N LEU A 7 4.19 -6.74 11.60
CA LEU A 7 4.70 -5.87 10.52
C LEU A 7 5.24 -6.68 9.33
N ALA A 8 5.96 -7.77 9.60
CA ALA A 8 6.48 -8.65 8.56
C ALA A 8 5.37 -9.35 7.76
N GLU A 9 4.31 -9.79 8.45
CA GLU A 9 3.14 -10.42 7.83
C GLU A 9 2.35 -9.40 7.01
N LEU A 10 2.16 -8.19 7.52
CA LEU A 10 1.54 -7.09 6.77
C LEU A 10 2.34 -6.76 5.50
N GLY A 11 3.66 -6.63 5.61
CA GLY A 11 4.53 -6.39 4.44
C GLY A 11 4.47 -7.51 3.40
N SER A 12 4.43 -8.76 3.85
CA SER A 12 4.25 -9.93 2.96
C SER A 12 2.93 -9.85 2.19
N ARG A 13 1.83 -9.51 2.88
CA ARG A 13 0.51 -9.33 2.26
C ARG A 13 0.51 -8.18 1.25
N LEU A 14 1.10 -7.02 1.59
CA LEU A 14 1.20 -5.88 0.68
C LEU A 14 2.04 -6.18 -0.58
N ASN A 15 3.09 -7.00 -0.44
CA ASN A 15 3.89 -7.45 -1.58
C ASN A 15 3.13 -8.39 -2.51
N HIS A 16 2.23 -9.21 -1.96
CA HIS A 16 1.43 -10.16 -2.74
C HIS A 16 0.12 -9.58 -3.27
N LEU A 17 -0.22 -8.32 -2.95
CA LEU A 17 -1.39 -7.66 -3.52
C LEU A 17 -1.21 -7.43 -5.01
N ASP A 18 -2.23 -7.80 -5.78
CA ASP A 18 -2.37 -7.42 -7.17
C ASP A 18 -2.46 -5.90 -7.35
N ALA A 19 -2.10 -5.43 -8.54
CA ALA A 19 -2.19 -4.03 -8.92
C ALA A 19 -3.61 -3.48 -8.71
N GLY A 20 -3.74 -2.43 -7.90
CA GLY A 20 -5.04 -1.83 -7.55
C GLY A 20 -5.82 -2.55 -6.46
N ALA A 21 -5.35 -3.69 -5.95
CA ALA A 21 -5.97 -4.37 -4.83
C ALA A 21 -5.86 -3.56 -3.53
N VAL A 22 -6.82 -3.77 -2.63
CA VAL A 22 -6.92 -3.05 -1.35
C VAL A 22 -6.87 -4.06 -0.21
N LEU A 23 -5.96 -3.83 0.74
CA LEU A 23 -5.90 -4.54 2.01
C LEU A 23 -6.41 -3.62 3.13
N ARG A 24 -7.37 -4.12 3.90
CA ARG A 24 -7.88 -3.43 5.09
C ARG A 24 -7.21 -3.99 6.34
N ILE A 25 -6.72 -3.12 7.22
CA ILE A 25 -6.38 -3.46 8.61
C ILE A 25 -7.34 -2.77 9.56
N SER A 26 -7.61 -3.39 10.70
CA SER A 26 -8.42 -2.77 11.75
C SER A 26 -7.64 -1.62 12.39
N GLU A 27 -8.34 -0.67 13.00
CA GLU A 27 -7.71 0.35 13.84
C GLU A 27 -6.86 -0.27 14.96
N GLN A 28 -7.35 -1.34 15.59
CA GLN A 28 -6.59 -2.04 16.64
C GLN A 28 -5.25 -2.62 16.15
N ASP A 29 -5.22 -3.19 14.94
CA ASP A 29 -3.97 -3.66 14.34
C ASP A 29 -3.07 -2.48 13.96
N TYR A 30 -3.64 -1.37 13.46
CA TYR A 30 -2.89 -0.15 13.18
C TYR A 30 -2.22 0.41 14.44
N GLU A 31 -2.97 0.57 15.52
CA GLU A 31 -2.45 1.07 16.80
C GLU A 31 -1.36 0.17 17.36
N ARG A 32 -1.52 -1.15 17.22
CA ARG A 32 -0.53 -2.12 17.69
C ARG A 32 0.75 -2.10 16.86
N LEU A 33 0.64 -1.92 15.54
CA LEU A 33 1.77 -2.00 14.61
C LEU A 33 2.54 -0.67 14.53
N PHE A 34 1.82 0.46 14.58
CA PHE A 34 2.37 1.78 14.30
C PHE A 34 2.22 2.77 15.47
N GLY A 35 1.32 2.50 16.41
CA GLY A 35 0.99 3.40 17.52
C GLY A 35 -0.08 4.44 17.16
N ILE A 36 -0.47 5.25 18.14
CA ILE A 36 -1.44 6.36 18.01
C ILE A 36 -0.78 7.75 17.98
N ASN A 37 0.53 7.80 17.78
CA ASN A 37 1.29 9.04 17.87
C ASN A 37 1.23 9.83 16.55
N GLU A 38 1.60 11.11 16.60
CA GLU A 38 1.70 11.99 15.41
C GLU A 38 2.63 11.43 14.31
N VAL A 39 3.61 10.62 14.70
CA VAL A 39 4.56 9.96 13.78
C VAL A 39 4.00 8.65 13.19
N ALA A 40 2.92 8.09 13.74
CA ALA A 40 2.36 6.82 13.29
C ALA A 40 1.79 6.93 11.87
N ALA A 41 1.14 8.05 11.54
CA ALA A 41 0.64 8.32 10.20
C ALA A 41 1.78 8.38 9.17
N GLU A 42 2.88 9.07 9.51
CA GLU A 42 4.06 9.16 8.64
C GLU A 42 4.73 7.79 8.45
N ARG A 43 4.88 7.02 9.53
CA ARG A 43 5.43 5.65 9.46
C ARG A 43 4.58 4.73 8.60
N VAL A 44 3.26 4.83 8.69
CA VAL A 44 2.35 4.05 7.84
C VAL A 44 2.44 4.46 6.38
N ALA A 45 2.54 5.75 6.10
CA ALA A 45 2.74 6.25 4.74
C ALA A 45 4.06 5.71 4.16
N GLN A 46 5.17 5.87 4.87
CA GLN A 46 6.49 5.36 4.46
C GLN A 46 6.50 3.84 4.26
N PHE A 47 5.85 3.10 5.17
CA PHE A 47 5.71 1.65 5.06
C PHE A 47 4.90 1.26 3.82
N ALA A 48 3.79 1.95 3.55
CA ALA A 48 2.99 1.71 2.34
C ALA A 48 3.80 1.99 1.08
N GLU A 49 4.52 3.12 1.02
CA GLU A 49 5.32 3.53 -0.14
C GLU A 49 6.43 2.51 -0.45
N MET A 50 7.10 1.98 0.58
CA MET A 50 8.12 0.94 0.42
C MET A 50 7.57 -0.32 -0.27
N HIS A 51 6.26 -0.58 -0.12
CA HIS A 51 5.56 -1.70 -0.74
C HIS A 51 4.75 -1.30 -1.98
N HIS A 52 5.02 -0.14 -2.59
CA HIS A 52 4.25 0.40 -3.73
C HIS A 52 2.75 0.50 -3.44
N CYS A 53 2.40 0.90 -2.23
CA CYS A 53 1.04 1.09 -1.78
C CYS A 53 0.83 2.53 -1.32
N VAL A 54 -0.42 2.97 -1.30
CA VAL A 54 -0.85 4.19 -0.59
C VAL A 54 -1.69 3.78 0.62
N SER A 55 -1.49 4.46 1.75
CA SER A 55 -2.33 4.29 2.93
C SER A 55 -3.44 5.34 2.95
N VAL A 56 -4.65 4.92 3.34
CA VAL A 56 -5.82 5.79 3.47
C VAL A 56 -6.51 5.49 4.80
N SER A 57 -6.62 6.51 5.64
CA SER A 57 -7.32 6.44 6.92
C SER A 57 -8.83 6.46 6.69
N GLY A 58 -9.57 5.51 7.26
CA GLY A 58 -11.02 5.52 7.33
C GLY A 58 -11.51 5.56 8.79
N ALA A 59 -12.83 5.58 8.99
CA ALA A 59 -13.43 5.84 10.30
C ALA A 59 -13.02 4.88 11.43
N ASN A 60 -12.71 3.61 11.14
CA ASN A 60 -12.29 2.59 12.12
C ASN A 60 -11.26 1.59 11.53
N ALA A 61 -10.58 1.98 10.44
CA ALA A 61 -9.70 1.09 9.69
C ALA A 61 -8.73 1.89 8.83
N VAL A 62 -7.58 1.28 8.53
CA VAL A 62 -6.63 1.80 7.56
C VAL A 62 -6.60 0.89 6.35
N TYR A 63 -6.65 1.51 5.17
CA TYR A 63 -6.66 0.82 3.89
C TYR A 63 -5.33 1.04 3.19
N PHE A 64 -4.72 -0.05 2.72
CA PHE A 64 -3.56 -0.02 1.86
C PHE A 64 -4.00 -0.39 0.46
N ARG A 65 -3.79 0.50 -0.50
CA ARG A 65 -4.08 0.24 -1.91
C ARG A 65 -2.78 0.09 -2.67
N LYS A 66 -2.58 -1.05 -3.33
CA LYS A 66 -1.45 -1.27 -4.24
C LYS A 66 -1.57 -0.30 -5.40
N TRP A 67 -0.48 0.37 -5.74
CA TRP A 67 -0.42 1.17 -6.95
C TRP A 67 -0.77 0.27 -8.13
N SER A 68 -1.81 0.66 -8.84
CA SER A 68 -2.09 0.02 -10.11
C SER A 68 -0.90 0.35 -11.00
N ALA A 69 -0.21 -0.66 -11.52
CA ALA A 69 0.70 -0.49 -12.64
C ALA A 69 -0.12 -0.15 -13.91
N THR A 70 -0.98 0.85 -13.84
CA THR A 70 -1.15 1.73 -14.98
C THR A 70 0.13 2.54 -15.00
N GLN A 71 1.21 1.93 -15.51
CA GLN A 71 2.16 2.77 -16.22
C GLN A 71 1.28 3.60 -17.17
N PRO A 72 1.39 4.93 -17.25
CA PRO A 72 1.08 5.55 -18.52
C PRO A 72 1.94 4.75 -19.49
N GLU A 73 1.32 3.97 -20.37
CA GLU A 73 2.02 3.45 -21.55
C GLU A 73 2.81 4.64 -22.05
N LEU A 74 4.13 4.58 -21.90
CA LEU A 74 5.01 5.36 -22.74
C LEU A 74 4.61 4.87 -24.11
N VAL A 75 3.75 5.64 -24.78
CA VAL A 75 3.50 5.52 -26.19
C VAL A 75 4.90 5.52 -26.78
N GLN A 76 5.40 4.33 -27.14
CA GLN A 76 6.49 4.20 -28.08
C GLN A 76 5.92 4.85 -29.34
N GLY A 77 6.20 6.14 -29.49
CA GLY A 77 6.04 6.84 -30.74
C GLY A 77 6.96 6.14 -31.70
N ASP A 78 6.39 5.18 -32.43
CA ASP A 78 6.94 4.58 -33.62
C ASP A 78 7.09 5.73 -34.63
N ASP A 79 8.20 6.46 -34.56
CA ASP A 79 8.62 7.35 -35.63
C ASP A 79 9.24 6.47 -36.74
N ALA A 80 8.40 5.63 -37.32
CA ALA A 80 8.60 5.06 -38.64
C ALA A 80 7.88 5.97 -39.65
N ALA A 81 8.33 7.22 -39.77
CA ALA A 81 7.94 8.08 -40.87
C ALA A 81 8.81 7.73 -42.09
N PHE A 82 8.25 6.87 -42.94
CA PHE A 82 8.61 6.75 -44.34
C PHE A 82 8.75 8.14 -44.99
N ARG A 83 9.95 8.48 -45.46
CA ARG A 83 10.12 9.27 -46.70
C ARG A 83 11.49 9.08 -47.32
#